data_AF-A0AA39NS33-F1
#
_entry.id   AF-A0AA39NS33-F1
#
_cell.length_a   1.000
_cell.length_b   1.000
_cell.length_c   1.000
_cell.angle_alpha   90.00
_cell.angle_beta   90.00
_cell.angle_gamma   90.00
#
_symmetry.space_group_name_H-M   'P 1'
#
loop_
_entity.id
_entity.type
_entity.pdbx_description
1 polymer ?
#
loop_
_entity_poly.entity_id
_entity_poly.type
_entity_poly.pdbx_seq_one_letter_code
_entity_poly.pdbx_strand_id
1 'polypeptide(L)'
;MLRLMSSVMNRSLPFPISWSTPSFISSVFKSKPEWTRPQMVLVNIYSAMAGASSSQRPRHNYWPALQPLVELLIIQYDTPYGSIFYRPFDDMCNILGFGLEHGVQTVYDTFLETRCLGVFGAHSLRPSLVRVINGYVTGLATPHASVDSQCHLDYLHEPENLFLACCVLTTNGWQDFSELPSQIAQIQRAQLPGQICRDIRALACLRPSDPSWDQCHRKLRDLLQDDGGEFFVKQQKWTYYEFKDLEPEDIEQAKRNIRLAVEELDRFFSDWKDTKLRFLVSRLAIIFAEI
;
A
#
# COMPACT_ATOMS: atom_id res chain seq x y z
N MET A 1 -37.66 -3.80 39.10
CA MET A 1 -36.85 -2.89 38.26
C MET A 1 -35.63 -3.70 37.83
N LEU A 2 -35.73 -4.65 36.90
CA LEU A 2 -35.87 -4.50 35.46
C LEU A 2 -36.51 -5.77 34.84
N ARG A 3 -37.28 -5.55 33.79
CA ARG A 3 -38.11 -6.51 33.04
C ARG A 3 -37.68 -6.41 31.56
N LEU A 4 -37.72 -7.54 30.84
CA LEU A 4 -37.90 -7.69 29.38
C LEU A 4 -36.67 -7.31 28.52
N MET A 5 -36.26 -7.98 27.44
CA MET A 5 -36.71 -9.09 26.58
C MET A 5 -35.48 -9.47 25.70
N SER A 6 -35.04 -10.72 25.51
CA SER A 6 -35.55 -11.82 24.67
C SER A 6 -35.64 -11.57 23.15
N SER A 7 -35.06 -12.53 22.39
CA SER A 7 -35.43 -12.97 21.03
C SER A 7 -34.81 -12.16 19.86
N VAL A 8 -34.20 -12.70 18.79
CA VAL A 8 -34.52 -13.89 17.96
C VAL A 8 -33.25 -14.36 17.19
N MET A 9 -33.07 -15.68 17.09
CA MET A 9 -32.16 -16.40 16.17
C MET A 9 -32.57 -16.28 14.68
N ASN A 10 -31.65 -16.67 13.79
CA ASN A 10 -31.86 -17.13 12.40
C ASN A 10 -32.06 -16.06 11.31
N ARG A 11 -31.03 -15.92 10.46
CA ARG A 11 -31.13 -16.34 9.05
C ARG A 11 -29.84 -16.99 8.59
N SER A 12 -29.94 -18.27 8.28
CA SER A 12 -28.99 -19.04 7.48
C SER A 12 -28.96 -18.48 6.05
N LEU A 13 -27.78 -18.37 5.45
CA LEU A 13 -27.61 -18.32 3.99
C LEU A 13 -26.65 -19.44 3.56
N PRO A 14 -26.86 -20.06 2.38
CA PRO A 14 -26.18 -21.28 1.97
C PRO A 14 -24.98 -20.99 1.08
N PHE A 15 -23.81 -21.53 1.41
CA PHE A 15 -22.77 -21.77 0.42
C PHE A 15 -21.97 -23.01 0.80
N PRO A 16 -22.00 -24.07 -0.03
CA PRO A 16 -20.90 -25.01 -0.13
C PRO A 16 -20.16 -24.69 -1.42
N ILE A 17 -19.05 -23.96 -1.33
CA ILE A 17 -17.97 -24.14 -2.31
C ILE A 17 -16.75 -24.56 -1.51
N SER A 18 -16.68 -25.87 -1.29
CA SER A 18 -15.47 -26.55 -0.84
C SER A 18 -14.46 -26.47 -1.97
N TRP A 19 -13.59 -25.47 -1.94
CA TRP A 19 -12.28 -25.59 -2.56
C TRP A 19 -11.40 -26.33 -1.57
N SER A 20 -11.32 -27.65 -1.72
CA SER A 20 -10.28 -28.43 -1.06
C SER A 20 -8.93 -27.90 -1.52
N THR A 21 -8.31 -27.07 -0.68
CA THR A 21 -6.92 -26.63 -0.82
C THR A 21 -6.05 -27.87 -0.93
N PRO A 22 -5.13 -27.97 -1.92
CA PRO A 22 -4.21 -29.09 -1.97
C PRO A 22 -3.45 -29.16 -0.64
N SER A 23 -3.56 -30.28 0.06
CA SER A 23 -2.92 -30.54 1.37
C SER A 23 -1.41 -30.24 1.39
N PHE A 24 -0.79 -30.18 0.23
CA PHE A 24 0.60 -29.80 0.02
C PHE A 24 0.90 -28.33 0.38
N ILE A 25 0.05 -27.38 -0.02
CA ILE A 25 0.29 -25.93 0.20
C ILE A 25 0.27 -25.62 1.70
N SER A 26 -0.76 -26.09 2.41
CA SER A 26 -0.88 -25.90 3.87
C SER A 26 0.31 -26.45 4.67
N SER A 27 0.96 -27.52 4.19
CA SER A 27 2.12 -28.11 4.87
C SER A 27 3.42 -27.30 4.71
N VAL A 28 3.59 -26.60 3.59
CA VAL A 28 4.79 -25.79 3.28
C VAL A 28 4.83 -24.51 4.11
N PHE A 29 3.68 -23.97 4.50
CA PHE A 29 3.56 -22.75 5.31
C PHE A 29 3.44 -23.02 6.82
N LYS A 30 3.69 -24.25 7.29
CA LYS A 30 3.70 -24.52 8.74
C LYS A 30 4.85 -23.78 9.43
N SER A 31 4.47 -22.87 10.31
CA SER A 31 5.25 -21.86 11.03
C SER A 31 6.55 -22.38 11.64
N LYS A 32 7.65 -22.22 10.92
CA LYS A 32 8.95 -21.94 11.52
C LYS A 32 9.23 -20.45 11.31
N PRO A 33 9.95 -19.79 12.24
CA PRO A 33 10.27 -18.37 12.10
C PRO A 33 11.06 -18.10 10.82
N GLU A 34 11.85 -19.06 10.35
CA GLU A 34 12.71 -18.91 9.18
C GLU A 34 12.01 -19.20 7.85
N TRP A 35 12.43 -18.46 6.81
CA TRP A 35 12.11 -18.76 5.41
C TRP A 35 12.61 -20.15 5.02
N THR A 36 11.70 -21.03 4.62
CA THR A 36 12.06 -22.36 4.14
C THR A 36 12.46 -22.31 2.67
N ARG A 37 13.34 -23.23 2.24
CA ARG A 37 13.76 -23.35 0.83
C ARG A 37 12.60 -23.46 -0.16
N PRO A 38 11.51 -24.21 0.12
CA PRO A 38 10.34 -24.23 -0.76
C PRO A 38 9.63 -22.87 -0.89
N GLN A 39 9.51 -22.10 0.19
CA GLN A 39 8.92 -20.75 0.14
C GLN A 39 9.74 -19.82 -0.75
N MET A 40 11.08 -19.88 -0.67
CA MET A 40 11.95 -19.09 -1.54
C MET A 40 11.83 -19.49 -3.02
N VAL A 41 11.71 -20.79 -3.31
CA VAL A 41 11.50 -21.26 -4.69
C VAL A 41 10.17 -20.72 -5.24
N LEU A 42 9.11 -20.69 -4.42
CA LEU A 42 7.84 -20.09 -4.82
C LEU A 42 8.00 -18.60 -5.12
N VAL A 43 8.61 -17.83 -4.21
CA VAL A 43 8.87 -16.40 -4.43
C VAL A 43 9.68 -16.19 -5.72
N ASN A 44 10.74 -16.95 -5.96
CA ASN A 44 11.53 -16.84 -7.18
C ASN A 44 10.72 -17.14 -8.46
N ILE A 45 9.83 -18.14 -8.41
CA ILE A 45 8.95 -18.47 -9.53
C ILE A 45 7.98 -17.30 -9.79
N TYR A 46 7.35 -16.75 -8.75
CA TYR A 46 6.45 -15.60 -8.88
C TYR A 46 7.18 -14.33 -9.33
N SER A 47 8.37 -14.05 -8.80
CA SER A 47 9.20 -12.91 -9.22
C SER A 47 9.63 -13.05 -10.68
N ALA A 48 10.03 -14.25 -11.11
CA ALA A 48 10.36 -14.50 -12.52
C ALA A 48 9.12 -14.30 -13.42
N MET A 49 7.93 -14.69 -12.97
CA MET A 49 6.69 -14.46 -13.71
C MET A 49 6.30 -12.97 -13.76
N ALA A 50 6.47 -12.23 -12.67
CA ALA A 50 6.24 -10.79 -12.63
C ALA A 50 7.25 -10.01 -13.48
N GLY A 51 8.50 -10.49 -13.57
CA GLY A 51 9.56 -9.91 -14.40
C GLY A 51 9.53 -10.34 -15.87
N ALA A 52 8.91 -11.48 -16.19
CA ALA A 52 8.72 -11.96 -17.56
C ALA A 52 7.62 -11.16 -18.26
N SER A 53 7.96 -9.92 -18.60
CA SER A 53 7.22 -9.08 -19.54
C SER A 53 7.23 -9.74 -20.92
N SER A 54 6.31 -10.68 -21.12
CA SER A 54 5.85 -11.07 -22.44
C SER A 54 4.43 -10.55 -22.56
N SER A 55 4.11 -9.91 -23.69
CA SER A 55 2.87 -9.23 -24.05
C SER A 55 1.58 -10.08 -24.00
N GLN A 56 1.64 -11.27 -23.40
CA GLN A 56 0.50 -12.12 -23.15
C GLN A 56 -0.02 -11.85 -21.74
N ARG A 57 -1.21 -11.24 -21.66
CA ARG A 57 -2.02 -11.20 -20.43
C ARG A 57 -1.99 -12.59 -19.79
N PRO A 58 -1.56 -12.74 -18.52
CA PRO A 58 -1.52 -14.04 -17.89
C PRO A 58 -2.96 -14.57 -17.78
N ARG A 59 -3.33 -15.47 -18.69
CA ARG A 59 -4.67 -16.09 -18.82
C ARG A 59 -4.90 -17.22 -17.81
N HIS A 60 -3.97 -17.42 -16.89
CA HIS A 60 -3.99 -18.55 -15.97
C HIS A 60 -4.04 -18.04 -14.54
N ASN A 61 -5.02 -18.53 -13.80
CA ASN A 61 -5.23 -18.33 -12.38
C ASN A 61 -4.11 -19.04 -11.58
N TYR A 62 -2.86 -18.57 -11.70
CA TYR A 62 -1.72 -19.06 -10.91
C TYR A 62 -1.65 -18.42 -9.51
N TRP A 63 -2.66 -17.64 -9.13
CA TRP A 63 -2.77 -16.91 -7.88
C TRP A 63 -3.46 -17.62 -6.69
N PRO A 64 -3.99 -18.87 -6.75
CA PRO A 64 -4.57 -19.52 -5.57
C PRO A 64 -3.62 -19.72 -4.38
N ALA A 65 -2.30 -19.67 -4.60
CA ALA A 65 -1.30 -19.73 -3.54
C ALA A 65 -0.89 -18.34 -2.99
N LEU A 66 -1.51 -17.26 -3.48
CA LEU A 66 -1.15 -15.90 -3.08
C LEU A 66 -1.56 -15.57 -1.66
N GLN A 67 -2.74 -15.98 -1.22
CA GLN A 67 -3.18 -15.73 0.16
C GLN A 67 -2.20 -16.31 1.19
N PRO A 68 -1.79 -17.59 1.12
CA PRO A 68 -0.73 -18.11 1.99
C PRO A 68 0.59 -17.35 1.90
N LEU A 69 0.94 -16.81 0.72
CA LEU A 69 2.15 -15.99 0.55
C LEU A 69 2.01 -14.62 1.23
N VAL A 70 0.85 -13.98 1.16
CA VAL A 70 0.58 -12.72 1.87
C VAL A 70 0.54 -12.95 3.37
N GLU A 71 -0.10 -14.03 3.84
CA GLU A 71 -0.07 -14.42 5.25
C GLU A 71 1.37 -14.67 5.71
N LEU A 72 2.20 -15.31 4.88
CA LEU A 72 3.61 -15.50 5.17
C LEU A 72 4.38 -14.17 5.21
N LEU A 73 4.10 -13.24 4.30
CA LEU A 73 4.66 -11.89 4.31
C LEU A 73 4.35 -11.17 5.61
N ILE A 74 3.13 -11.30 6.11
CA ILE A 74 2.69 -10.70 7.37
C ILE A 74 3.41 -11.35 8.56
N ILE A 75 3.51 -12.70 8.58
CA ILE A 75 4.07 -13.45 9.71
C ILE A 75 5.60 -13.34 9.78
N GLN A 76 6.29 -13.44 8.65
CA GLN A 76 7.76 -13.47 8.57
C GLN A 76 8.37 -12.09 8.28
N TYR A 77 7.58 -11.03 8.46
CA TYR A 77 7.97 -9.64 8.20
C TYR A 77 9.30 -9.27 8.88
N ASP A 78 9.43 -9.57 10.18
CA ASP A 78 10.57 -9.22 11.03
C ASP A 78 11.70 -10.25 10.99
N THR A 79 11.52 -11.37 10.27
CA THR A 79 12.50 -12.46 10.34
C THR A 79 13.72 -12.13 9.50
N PRO A 80 14.90 -11.89 10.11
CA PRO A 80 16.12 -11.73 9.34
C PRO A 80 16.44 -13.04 8.63
N TYR A 81 16.74 -12.96 7.34
CA TYR A 81 17.24 -14.10 6.59
C TYR A 81 18.77 -14.06 6.60
N GLY A 82 19.40 -15.20 6.92
CA GLY A 82 20.86 -15.31 7.03
C GLY A 82 21.65 -15.09 5.73
N SER A 83 20.98 -14.65 4.65
CA SER A 83 21.63 -14.25 3.40
C SER A 83 21.37 -12.77 3.13
N ILE A 84 22.44 -11.99 3.14
CA ILE A 84 22.47 -10.58 2.76
C ILE A 84 22.04 -10.30 1.30
N PHE A 85 21.99 -11.34 0.46
CA PHE A 85 21.65 -11.25 -0.96
C PHE A 85 20.19 -11.56 -1.27
N TYR A 86 19.40 -12.02 -0.29
CA TYR A 86 18.03 -12.42 -0.54
C TYR A 86 17.07 -11.76 0.44
N ARG A 87 16.12 -10.97 -0.10
CA ARG A 87 15.16 -10.18 0.67
C ARG A 87 13.74 -10.64 0.32
N PRO A 88 13.28 -11.79 0.85
CA PRO A 88 12.02 -12.39 0.44
C PRO A 88 10.82 -11.44 0.59
N PHE A 89 10.82 -10.57 1.61
CA PHE A 89 9.80 -9.55 1.75
C PHE A 89 9.76 -8.54 0.60
N ASP A 90 10.93 -8.06 0.16
CA ASP A 90 11.01 -7.07 -0.92
C ASP A 90 10.53 -7.69 -2.24
N ASP A 91 10.91 -8.96 -2.49
CA ASP A 91 10.44 -9.72 -3.64
C ASP A 91 8.92 -9.92 -3.62
N MET A 92 8.36 -10.25 -2.46
CA MET A 92 6.90 -10.37 -2.31
C MET A 92 6.17 -9.04 -2.47
N CYS A 93 6.71 -7.94 -1.94
CA CYS A 93 6.18 -6.61 -2.22
C CYS A 93 6.19 -6.29 -3.73
N ASN A 94 7.23 -6.71 -4.44
CA ASN A 94 7.30 -6.56 -5.90
C ASN A 94 6.22 -7.39 -6.61
N ILE A 95 6.02 -8.65 -6.20
CA ILE A 95 4.98 -9.54 -6.75
C ILE A 95 3.58 -8.95 -6.51
N LEU A 96 3.29 -8.52 -5.27
CA LEU A 96 2.00 -7.93 -4.90
C LEU A 96 1.76 -6.63 -5.64
N GLY A 97 2.71 -5.71 -5.62
CA GLY A 97 2.60 -4.44 -6.33
C GLY A 97 2.40 -4.63 -7.83
N PHE A 98 3.11 -5.58 -8.45
CA PHE A 98 2.92 -5.91 -9.86
C PHE A 98 1.52 -6.48 -10.15
N GLY A 99 1.02 -7.39 -9.30
CA GLY A 99 -0.31 -7.97 -9.44
C GLY A 99 -1.42 -6.92 -9.31
N LEU A 100 -1.30 -6.01 -8.34
CA LEU A 100 -2.23 -4.90 -8.15
C LEU A 100 -2.17 -3.92 -9.34
N GLU A 101 -0.98 -3.54 -9.79
CA GLU A 101 -0.80 -2.66 -10.96
C GLU A 101 -1.51 -3.17 -12.21
N HIS A 102 -1.55 -4.50 -12.40
CA HIS A 102 -2.16 -5.13 -13.56
C HIS A 102 -3.62 -5.55 -13.35
N GLY A 103 -4.27 -5.15 -12.25
CA GLY A 103 -5.69 -5.43 -12.03
C GLY A 103 -5.99 -6.91 -11.78
N VAL A 104 -5.06 -7.68 -11.23
CA VAL A 104 -5.27 -9.11 -10.97
C VAL A 104 -6.26 -9.28 -9.81
N GLN A 105 -7.50 -9.70 -10.11
CA GLN A 105 -8.60 -9.79 -9.12
C GLN A 105 -8.21 -10.57 -7.86
N THR A 106 -7.61 -11.76 -7.97
CA THR A 106 -7.19 -12.54 -6.79
C THR A 106 -6.17 -11.83 -5.90
N VAL A 107 -5.35 -10.93 -6.46
CA VAL A 107 -4.41 -10.11 -5.67
C VAL A 107 -5.15 -9.02 -4.93
N TYR A 108 -6.13 -8.39 -5.60
CA TYR A 108 -7.04 -7.44 -4.99
C TYR A 108 -7.83 -8.08 -3.84
N ASP A 109 -8.51 -9.20 -4.09
CA ASP A 109 -9.29 -9.92 -3.08
C ASP A 109 -8.43 -10.24 -1.85
N THR A 110 -7.24 -10.84 -2.07
CA THR A 110 -6.30 -11.14 -0.99
C THR A 110 -5.90 -9.88 -0.23
N PHE A 111 -5.56 -8.80 -0.92
CA PHE A 111 -5.12 -7.54 -0.31
C PHE A 111 -6.17 -6.94 0.63
N LEU A 112 -7.45 -7.02 0.23
CA LEU A 112 -8.58 -6.55 1.03
C LEU A 112 -8.91 -7.50 2.18
N GLU A 113 -8.99 -8.81 1.92
CA GLU A 113 -9.30 -9.84 2.91
C GLU A 113 -8.28 -9.87 4.05
N THR A 114 -6.99 -9.73 3.74
CA THR A 114 -5.92 -9.70 4.75
C THR A 114 -5.70 -8.31 5.36
N ARG A 115 -6.49 -7.30 4.95
CA ARG A 115 -6.38 -5.90 5.40
C ARG A 115 -4.93 -5.38 5.34
N CYS A 116 -4.26 -5.58 4.20
CA CYS A 116 -2.83 -5.30 4.04
C CYS A 116 -2.42 -3.91 4.53
N LEU A 117 -3.21 -2.85 4.29
CA LEU A 117 -2.85 -1.49 4.70
C LEU A 117 -2.72 -1.35 6.22
N GLY A 118 -3.60 -2.01 6.99
CA GLY A 118 -3.55 -1.99 8.44
C GLY A 118 -2.27 -2.67 8.97
N VAL A 119 -1.85 -3.76 8.32
CA VAL A 119 -0.59 -4.44 8.67
C VAL A 119 0.61 -3.59 8.27
N PHE A 120 0.58 -3.00 7.08
CA PHE A 120 1.65 -2.15 6.58
C PHE A 120 1.83 -0.88 7.41
N GLY A 121 0.78 -0.40 8.07
CA GLY A 121 0.86 0.79 8.93
C GLY A 121 1.79 0.64 10.14
N ALA A 122 1.90 -0.57 10.69
CA ALA A 122 2.88 -0.86 11.74
C ALA A 122 4.34 -0.75 11.24
N HIS A 123 4.52 -0.73 9.92
CA HIS A 123 5.79 -0.86 9.23
C HIS A 123 5.92 0.12 8.07
N SER A 124 5.25 1.26 8.20
CA SER A 124 5.03 2.22 7.11
C SER A 124 6.34 2.72 6.50
N LEU A 125 7.45 2.61 7.23
CA LEU A 125 8.76 3.10 6.83
C LEU A 125 9.60 2.14 5.97
N ARG A 126 9.02 1.07 5.45
CA ARG A 126 9.72 0.12 4.57
C ARG A 126 9.56 0.50 3.09
N PRO A 127 10.64 0.85 2.36
CA PRO A 127 10.56 1.35 0.98
C PRO A 127 9.84 0.41 0.00
N SER A 128 9.97 -0.91 0.19
CA SER A 128 9.34 -1.90 -0.68
C SER A 128 7.80 -1.82 -0.66
N LEU A 129 7.20 -1.33 0.43
CA LEU A 129 5.76 -1.13 0.52
C LEU A 129 5.27 -0.05 -0.45
N VAL A 130 6.12 0.93 -0.80
CA VAL A 130 5.79 1.95 -1.81
C VAL A 130 5.41 1.30 -3.14
N ARG A 131 6.10 0.22 -3.53
CA ARG A 131 5.77 -0.52 -4.76
C ARG A 131 4.37 -1.11 -4.71
N VAL A 132 3.97 -1.61 -3.53
CA VAL A 132 2.63 -2.18 -3.32
C VAL A 132 1.56 -1.09 -3.40
N ILE A 133 1.74 0.03 -2.70
CA ILE A 133 0.77 1.14 -2.71
C ILE A 133 0.67 1.77 -4.10
N ASN A 134 1.79 2.04 -4.78
CA ASN A 134 1.78 2.56 -6.13
C ASN A 134 1.08 1.60 -7.09
N GLY A 135 1.36 0.29 -7.00
CA GLY A 135 0.66 -0.72 -7.80
C GLY A 135 -0.86 -0.70 -7.55
N TYR A 136 -1.27 -0.61 -6.29
CA TYR A 136 -2.69 -0.51 -5.92
C TYR A 136 -3.37 0.74 -6.51
N VAL A 137 -2.74 1.90 -6.37
CA VAL A 137 -3.23 3.16 -6.92
C VAL A 137 -3.31 3.12 -8.45
N THR A 138 -2.27 2.64 -9.12
CA THR A 138 -2.23 2.52 -10.58
C THR A 138 -3.30 1.58 -11.10
N GLY A 139 -3.47 0.41 -10.49
CA GLY A 139 -4.51 -0.53 -10.90
C GLY A 139 -5.92 0.03 -10.70
N LEU A 140 -6.16 0.75 -9.59
CA LEU A 140 -7.45 1.41 -9.33
C LEU A 140 -7.74 2.59 -10.27
N ALA A 141 -6.72 3.26 -10.79
CA ALA A 141 -6.88 4.32 -11.77
C ALA A 141 -7.24 3.81 -13.18
N THR A 142 -7.19 2.50 -13.43
CA THR A 142 -7.41 1.93 -14.76
C THR A 142 -8.92 1.91 -15.12
N PRO A 143 -9.35 2.41 -16.30
CA PRO A 143 -10.78 2.55 -16.67
C PRO A 143 -11.62 1.27 -16.75
N HIS A 144 -10.98 0.10 -16.69
CA HIS A 144 -11.62 -1.22 -16.75
C HIS A 144 -11.49 -2.00 -15.45
N ALA A 145 -11.18 -1.31 -14.36
CA ALA A 145 -11.16 -1.91 -13.04
C ALA A 145 -12.55 -2.52 -12.77
N SER A 146 -12.57 -3.75 -12.24
CA SER A 146 -13.76 -4.60 -12.10
C SER A 146 -14.86 -3.96 -11.23
N VAL A 147 -16.04 -4.58 -11.17
CA VAL A 147 -17.17 -4.13 -10.32
C VAL A 147 -16.77 -3.98 -8.84
N ASP A 148 -15.69 -4.63 -8.40
CA ASP A 148 -15.19 -4.56 -7.02
C ASP A 148 -14.24 -3.38 -6.75
N SER A 149 -13.86 -2.60 -7.77
CA SER A 149 -12.96 -1.45 -7.63
C SER A 149 -13.50 -0.39 -6.68
N GLN A 150 -14.83 -0.27 -6.60
CA GLN A 150 -15.48 0.63 -5.67
C GLN A 150 -15.25 0.21 -4.22
N CYS A 151 -15.34 -1.09 -3.90
CA CYS A 151 -15.03 -1.60 -2.57
C CYS A 151 -13.56 -1.37 -2.20
N HIS A 152 -12.65 -1.51 -3.15
CA HIS A 152 -11.23 -1.23 -2.96
C HIS A 152 -10.92 0.25 -2.76
N LEU A 153 -11.61 1.12 -3.51
CA LEU A 153 -11.51 2.56 -3.32
C LEU A 153 -12.10 2.99 -1.98
N ASP A 154 -13.23 2.40 -1.56
CA ASP A 154 -13.84 2.66 -0.25
C ASP A 154 -12.90 2.21 0.88
N TYR A 155 -12.30 1.01 0.77
CA TYR A 155 -11.28 0.53 1.70
C TYR A 155 -10.07 1.48 1.76
N LEU A 156 -9.53 1.91 0.61
CA LEU A 156 -8.39 2.83 0.56
C LEU A 156 -8.71 4.20 1.16
N HIS A 157 -9.95 4.69 1.00
CA HIS A 157 -10.40 6.00 1.51
C HIS A 157 -11.03 5.92 2.91
N GLU A 158 -10.97 4.77 3.59
CA GLU A 158 -11.13 4.78 5.04
C GLU A 158 -10.05 5.68 5.64
N PRO A 159 -10.37 6.60 6.58
CA PRO A 159 -9.42 7.62 7.00
C PRO A 159 -8.10 7.11 7.56
N GLU A 160 -8.10 5.94 8.18
CA GLU A 160 -6.88 5.28 8.68
C GLU A 160 -6.06 4.72 7.52
N ASN A 161 -6.67 3.97 6.61
CA ASN A 161 -5.98 3.36 5.48
C ASN A 161 -5.38 4.41 4.54
N LEU A 162 -6.09 5.52 4.30
CA LEU A 162 -5.59 6.62 3.49
C LEU A 162 -4.36 7.28 4.13
N PHE A 163 -4.41 7.50 5.44
CA PHE A 163 -3.28 8.03 6.21
C PHE A 163 -2.07 7.09 6.14
N LEU A 164 -2.27 5.79 6.36
CA LEU A 164 -1.20 4.80 6.28
C LEU A 164 -0.60 4.69 4.87
N ALA A 165 -1.43 4.74 3.83
CA ALA A 165 -0.96 4.79 2.45
C ALA A 165 -0.09 6.03 2.19
N CYS A 166 -0.51 7.21 2.67
CA CYS A 166 0.31 8.42 2.60
C CYS A 166 1.64 8.26 3.34
N CYS A 167 1.63 7.74 4.57
CA CYS A 167 2.85 7.47 5.33
C CYS A 167 3.81 6.55 4.57
N VAL A 168 3.31 5.44 4.00
CA VAL A 168 4.11 4.55 3.16
C VAL A 168 4.70 5.30 1.97
N LEU A 169 3.90 6.04 1.21
CA LEU A 169 4.39 6.78 0.03
C LEU A 169 5.43 7.85 0.38
N THR A 170 5.37 8.44 1.57
CA THR A 170 6.40 9.39 2.03
C THR A 170 7.76 8.74 2.28
N THR A 171 7.84 7.42 2.34
CA THR A 171 9.12 6.71 2.53
C THR A 171 9.81 6.39 1.21
N ASN A 172 9.20 6.81 0.09
CA ASN A 172 9.82 6.69 -1.20
C ASN A 172 11.18 7.40 -1.21
N GLY A 173 12.23 6.60 -1.39
CA GLY A 173 13.62 7.03 -1.38
C GLY A 173 14.34 7.05 -0.03
N TRP A 174 13.77 6.40 0.99
CA TRP A 174 14.54 5.82 2.09
C TRP A 174 15.42 4.66 1.59
N GLN A 175 16.13 4.85 0.49
CA GLN A 175 17.12 3.92 0.00
C GLN A 175 18.43 4.24 0.71
N ASP A 176 18.66 3.57 1.84
CA ASP A 176 19.95 3.55 2.48
C ASP A 176 20.88 2.61 1.71
N PHE A 177 21.31 3.06 0.53
CA PHE A 177 22.43 2.48 -0.20
C PHE A 177 23.76 3.08 0.29
N SER A 178 23.87 3.45 1.57
CA SER A 178 25.09 4.05 2.11
C SER A 178 26.32 3.13 2.05
N GLU A 179 26.15 1.85 1.70
CA GLU A 179 27.25 0.91 1.43
C GLU A 179 27.50 0.61 -0.07
N LEU A 180 26.68 1.13 -1.01
CA LEU A 180 27.01 1.02 -2.44
C LEU A 180 27.96 2.17 -2.86
N PRO A 181 28.84 1.95 -3.86
CA PRO A 181 29.79 2.96 -4.32
C PRO A 181 29.08 4.29 -4.61
N SER A 182 29.61 5.34 -3.98
CA SER A 182 29.05 6.69 -3.75
C SER A 182 28.51 7.44 -4.98
N GLN A 183 28.71 6.94 -6.20
CA GLN A 183 28.29 7.58 -7.45
C GLN A 183 26.84 7.25 -7.85
N ILE A 184 26.30 6.07 -7.49
CA ILE A 184 24.91 5.71 -7.81
C ILE A 184 23.93 6.28 -6.76
N ALA A 185 24.36 6.32 -5.49
CA ALA A 185 23.54 6.82 -4.37
C ALA A 185 23.19 8.31 -4.48
N GLN A 186 24.04 9.14 -5.11
CA GLN A 186 23.76 10.58 -5.29
C GLN A 186 22.68 10.86 -6.35
N ILE A 187 22.64 10.07 -7.43
CA ILE A 187 21.67 10.26 -8.52
C ILE A 187 20.25 9.90 -8.06
N GLN A 188 20.11 8.84 -7.25
CA GLN A 188 18.82 8.44 -6.69
C GLN A 188 18.30 9.47 -5.66
N ARG A 189 19.17 10.04 -4.81
CA ARG A 189 18.79 11.08 -3.83
C ARG A 189 18.16 12.33 -4.44
N ALA A 190 18.55 12.73 -5.65
CA ALA A 190 18.03 13.92 -6.31
C ALA A 190 16.63 13.74 -6.92
N GLN A 191 16.19 12.49 -7.17
CA GLN A 191 14.88 12.19 -7.77
C GLN A 191 13.75 12.01 -6.74
N LEU A 192 14.12 11.98 -5.45
CA LEU A 192 13.24 11.68 -4.33
C LEU A 192 12.04 12.63 -4.16
N PRO A 193 12.24 13.97 -4.11
CA PRO A 193 11.12 14.86 -3.81
C PRO A 193 10.04 14.80 -4.90
N GLY A 194 10.47 14.74 -6.16
CA GLY A 194 9.56 14.63 -7.30
C GLY A 194 8.77 13.32 -7.31
N GLN A 195 9.37 12.21 -6.84
CA GLN A 195 8.66 10.94 -6.76
C GLN A 195 7.58 10.94 -5.68
N ILE A 196 7.88 11.41 -4.47
CA ILE A 196 6.88 11.53 -3.39
C ILE A 196 5.69 12.37 -3.86
N CYS A 197 5.96 13.55 -4.44
CA CYS A 197 4.90 14.42 -4.95
C CYS A 197 4.07 13.74 -6.05
N ARG A 198 4.69 13.00 -6.98
CA ARG A 198 3.97 12.26 -8.02
C ARG A 198 3.07 11.17 -7.43
N ASP A 199 3.57 10.40 -6.48
CA ASP A 199 2.84 9.28 -5.88
C ASP A 199 1.66 9.78 -5.05
N ILE A 200 1.87 10.82 -4.23
CA ILE A 200 0.81 11.48 -3.45
C ILE A 200 -0.26 12.07 -4.37
N ARG A 201 0.16 12.74 -5.45
CA ARG A 201 -0.77 13.27 -6.46
C ARG A 201 -1.57 12.15 -7.15
N ALA A 202 -0.93 11.04 -7.51
CA ALA A 202 -1.60 9.90 -8.12
C ALA A 202 -2.69 9.32 -7.20
N LEU A 203 -2.38 9.18 -5.90
CA LEU A 203 -3.35 8.76 -4.89
C LEU A 203 -4.51 9.77 -4.76
N ALA A 204 -4.21 11.07 -4.69
CA ALA A 204 -5.23 12.14 -4.60
C ALA A 204 -6.16 12.20 -5.82
N CYS A 205 -5.66 11.85 -7.01
CA CYS A 205 -6.44 11.79 -8.23
C CYS A 205 -7.52 10.68 -8.24
N LEU A 206 -7.43 9.65 -7.39
CA LEU A 206 -8.43 8.58 -7.36
C LEU A 206 -9.81 9.09 -6.90
N ARG A 207 -9.84 9.90 -5.83
CA ARG A 207 -11.06 10.59 -5.36
C ARG A 207 -10.75 11.98 -4.81
N PRO A 208 -10.57 12.98 -5.68
CA PRO A 208 -10.14 14.32 -5.27
C PRO A 208 -11.18 15.10 -4.45
N SER A 209 -12.40 14.59 -4.30
CA SER A 209 -13.48 15.22 -3.52
C SER A 209 -13.86 14.41 -2.27
N ASP A 210 -13.11 13.36 -1.93
CA ASP A 210 -13.41 12.51 -0.78
C ASP A 210 -13.09 13.25 0.55
N PRO A 211 -14.02 13.29 1.52
CA PRO A 211 -13.80 13.99 2.79
C PRO A 211 -12.73 13.34 3.68
N SER A 212 -12.34 12.09 3.43
CA SER A 212 -11.24 11.42 4.15
C SER A 212 -9.91 12.17 4.01
N TRP A 213 -9.73 12.94 2.94
CA TRP A 213 -8.54 13.79 2.74
C TRP A 213 -8.38 14.83 3.84
N ASP A 214 -9.46 15.43 4.34
CA ASP A 214 -9.38 16.42 5.42
C ASP A 214 -8.86 15.81 6.73
N GLN A 215 -9.19 14.54 6.98
CA GLN A 215 -8.70 13.82 8.15
C GLN A 215 -7.26 13.33 7.95
N CYS A 216 -6.94 12.73 6.81
CA CYS A 216 -5.58 12.30 6.46
C CYS A 216 -4.61 13.48 6.54
N HIS A 217 -4.96 14.60 5.92
CA HIS A 217 -4.14 15.80 5.88
C HIS A 217 -3.89 16.41 7.26
N ARG A 218 -4.91 16.44 8.14
CA ARG A 218 -4.73 16.86 9.54
C ARG A 218 -3.76 15.94 10.27
N LYS A 219 -3.94 14.61 10.19
CA LYS A 219 -3.04 13.65 10.83
C LYS A 219 -1.59 13.80 10.36
N LEU A 220 -1.37 14.00 9.06
CA LEU A 220 -0.02 14.24 8.52
C LEU A 220 0.61 15.52 9.08
N ARG A 221 -0.17 16.59 9.29
CA ARG A 221 0.31 17.81 9.93
C ARG A 221 0.56 17.63 11.42
N ASP A 222 -0.28 16.88 12.11
CA ASP A 222 -0.10 16.56 13.53
C ASP A 222 1.24 15.83 13.73
N LEU A 223 1.55 14.81 12.90
CA LEU A 223 2.85 14.12 12.91
C LEU A 223 4.07 15.05 12.75
N LEU A 224 3.94 16.20 12.08
CA LEU A 224 5.02 17.16 11.93
C LEU A 224 5.27 17.98 13.20
N GLN A 225 4.23 18.21 14.00
CA GLN A 225 4.29 19.01 15.22
C GLN A 225 4.64 18.13 16.44
N ASP A 226 3.86 17.07 16.61
CA ASP A 226 3.93 16.14 17.73
C ASP A 226 3.36 14.79 17.26
N ASP A 227 4.18 13.76 17.27
CA ASP A 227 3.76 12.40 16.92
C ASP A 227 3.12 11.66 18.11
N GLY A 228 2.89 12.37 19.22
CA GLY A 228 2.41 11.82 20.49
C GLY A 228 3.42 10.89 21.15
N GLY A 229 4.67 10.85 20.67
CA GLY A 229 5.71 9.91 21.08
C GLY A 229 5.42 8.46 20.71
N GLU A 230 4.38 8.19 19.90
CA GLU A 230 3.96 6.82 19.60
C GLU A 230 4.20 6.41 18.15
N PHE A 231 4.06 7.32 17.19
CA PHE A 231 4.15 6.93 15.78
C PHE A 231 5.56 6.52 15.44
N PHE A 232 6.56 7.41 15.53
CA PHE A 232 7.92 7.11 15.10
C PHE A 232 8.61 6.07 15.97
N VAL A 233 8.29 6.03 17.27
CA VAL A 233 8.84 5.05 18.23
C VAL A 233 8.43 3.62 17.88
N LYS A 234 7.24 3.42 17.30
CA LYS A 234 6.76 2.09 16.88
C LYS A 234 7.28 1.68 15.50
N GLN A 235 7.92 2.59 14.76
CA GLN A 235 8.43 2.30 13.43
C GLN A 235 9.88 1.86 13.51
N GLN A 236 10.26 1.04 12.53
CA GLN A 236 11.63 0.58 12.37
C GLN A 236 12.10 0.85 10.95
N LYS A 237 13.39 1.15 10.81
CA LYS A 237 14.06 1.26 9.53
C LYS A 237 14.75 -0.06 9.21
N TRP A 238 14.54 -0.55 8.00
CA TRP A 238 15.28 -1.69 7.49
C TRP A 238 16.68 -1.25 7.07
N THR A 239 17.70 -1.84 7.69
CA THR A 239 19.10 -1.68 7.28
C THR A 239 19.57 -2.89 6.48
N TYR A 240 20.82 -2.89 6.02
CA TYR A 240 21.36 -4.02 5.26
C TYR A 240 21.37 -5.34 6.06
N TYR A 241 21.49 -5.26 7.39
CA TYR A 241 21.68 -6.42 8.27
C TYR A 241 20.45 -6.75 9.12
N GLU A 242 19.65 -5.74 9.50
CA GLU A 242 18.55 -5.90 10.45
C GLU A 242 17.59 -4.71 10.47
N PHE A 243 16.46 -4.87 11.17
CA PHE A 243 15.63 -3.76 11.59
C PHE A 243 16.31 -3.00 12.72
N LYS A 244 16.30 -1.67 12.62
CA LYS A 244 16.75 -0.78 13.69
C LYS A 244 15.65 0.21 14.03
N ASP A 245 15.59 0.56 15.30
CA ASP A 245 14.80 1.70 15.75
C ASP A 245 15.29 2.97 15.03
N LEU A 246 14.39 3.91 14.81
CA LEU A 246 14.75 5.13 14.10
C LEU A 246 15.69 6.00 14.93
N GLU A 247 16.80 6.42 14.32
CA GLU A 247 17.63 7.47 14.87
C GLU A 247 16.96 8.85 14.66
N PRO A 248 17.32 9.88 15.44
CA PRO A 248 16.77 11.24 15.28
C PRO A 248 16.88 11.76 13.83
N GLU A 249 17.96 11.43 13.12
CA GLU A 249 18.19 11.81 11.73
C GLU A 249 17.19 11.16 10.76
N ASP A 250 16.82 9.90 11.02
CA ASP A 250 15.82 9.16 10.25
C ASP A 250 14.42 9.76 10.48
N ILE A 251 14.09 10.11 11.73
CA ILE A 251 12.83 10.78 12.07
C ILE A 251 12.74 12.14 11.36
N GLU A 252 13.80 12.93 11.40
CA GLU A 252 13.84 14.22 10.70
C GLU A 252 13.74 14.05 9.17
N GLN A 253 14.29 12.97 8.60
CA GLN A 253 14.09 12.64 7.20
C GLN A 253 12.64 12.24 6.90
N ALA A 254 11.98 11.47 7.76
CA ALA A 254 10.56 11.14 7.64
C ALA A 254 9.71 12.42 7.62
N LYS A 255 9.95 13.31 8.60
CA LYS A 255 9.24 14.60 8.71
C LYS A 255 9.45 15.48 7.49
N ARG A 256 10.67 15.53 6.92
CA ARG A 256 10.91 16.24 5.64
C ARG A 256 10.05 15.69 4.51
N ASN A 257 9.95 14.37 4.40
CA ASN A 257 9.15 13.74 3.34
C ASN A 257 7.64 13.93 3.55
N ILE A 258 7.17 13.84 4.80
CA ILE A 258 5.78 14.14 5.17
C ILE A 258 5.44 15.60 4.82
N ARG A 259 6.36 16.54 5.08
CA ARG A 259 6.18 17.94 4.70
C ARG A 259 5.99 18.11 3.20
N LEU A 260 6.79 17.42 2.37
CA LEU A 260 6.61 17.43 0.91
C LEU A 260 5.25 16.89 0.48
N ALA A 261 4.77 15.82 1.13
CA ALA A 261 3.45 15.27 0.85
C ALA A 261 2.32 16.23 1.23
N VAL A 262 2.42 16.89 2.40
CA VAL A 262 1.45 17.91 2.84
C VAL A 262 1.42 19.10 1.87
N GLU A 263 2.59 19.63 1.49
CA GLU A 263 2.71 20.71 0.51
C GLU A 263 2.11 20.32 -0.86
N GLU A 264 2.31 19.06 -1.28
CA GLU A 264 1.71 18.52 -2.50
C GLU A 264 0.18 18.50 -2.44
N LEU A 265 -0.38 18.00 -1.34
CA LEU A 265 -1.83 17.95 -1.14
C LEU A 265 -2.44 19.35 -1.09
N ASP A 266 -1.82 20.28 -0.35
CA ASP A 266 -2.24 21.68 -0.28
C ASP A 266 -2.30 22.32 -1.68
N ARG A 267 -1.26 22.10 -2.49
CA ARG A 267 -1.19 22.56 -3.88
C ARG A 267 -2.28 21.92 -4.74
N PHE A 268 -2.39 20.60 -4.69
CA PHE A 268 -3.36 19.83 -5.48
C PHE A 268 -4.82 20.24 -5.19
N PHE A 269 -5.21 20.35 -3.92
CA PHE A 269 -6.58 20.71 -3.55
C PHE A 269 -6.90 22.18 -3.78
N SER A 270 -5.91 23.07 -3.76
CA SER A 270 -6.08 24.47 -4.17
C SER A 270 -6.37 24.56 -5.67
N ASP A 271 -5.53 23.93 -6.49
CA ASP A 271 -5.70 23.86 -7.96
C ASP A 271 -7.05 23.22 -8.35
N TRP A 272 -7.45 22.17 -7.63
CA TRP A 272 -8.72 21.47 -7.83
C TRP A 272 -9.93 22.36 -7.57
N LYS A 273 -9.93 23.11 -6.46
CA LYS A 273 -11.01 24.05 -6.11
C LYS A 273 -11.16 25.14 -7.17
N ASP A 274 -10.04 25.71 -7.62
CA ASP A 274 -10.03 26.74 -8.67
C ASP A 274 -10.58 26.22 -10.00
N THR A 275 -10.17 25.01 -10.39
CA THR A 275 -10.63 24.37 -11.63
C THR A 275 -12.14 24.06 -11.58
N LYS A 276 -12.61 23.52 -10.45
CA LYS A 276 -14.03 23.21 -10.23
C LYS A 276 -14.89 24.47 -10.25
N LEU A 277 -14.43 25.55 -9.62
CA LEU A 277 -15.11 26.84 -9.63
C LEU A 277 -15.21 27.41 -11.05
N ARG A 278 -14.12 27.40 -11.82
CA ARG A 278 -14.13 27.85 -13.23
C ARG A 278 -15.14 27.07 -14.06
N PHE A 279 -15.17 25.74 -13.92
CA PHE A 279 -16.12 24.90 -14.66
C PHE A 279 -17.58 25.21 -14.31
N LEU A 280 -17.89 25.42 -13.01
CA LEU A 280 -19.24 25.77 -12.57
C LEU A 280 -19.67 27.16 -13.08
N VAL A 281 -18.78 28.16 -13.02
CA VAL A 281 -19.03 29.51 -13.54
C VAL A 281 -19.29 29.46 -15.06
N SER A 282 -18.49 28.72 -15.82
CA SER A 282 -18.70 28.56 -17.27
C SER A 282 -20.03 27.88 -17.59
N ARG A 283 -20.44 26.85 -16.82
CA ARG A 283 -21.74 26.20 -17.01
C ARG A 283 -22.91 27.12 -16.69
N LEU A 284 -22.81 27.92 -15.63
CA LEU A 284 -23.84 28.90 -15.29
C LEU A 284 -23.94 29.98 -16.37
N ALA A 285 -22.82 30.48 -16.88
CA ALA A 285 -22.80 31.48 -17.95
C ALA A 285 -23.49 30.98 -19.24
N ILE A 286 -23.34 29.69 -19.58
CA ILE A 286 -24.05 29.08 -20.72
C ILE A 286 -25.56 29.04 -20.46
N ILE A 287 -25.98 28.60 -19.27
CA ILE A 287 -27.41 28.53 -18.90
C ILE A 287 -28.05 29.92 -18.92
N PHE A 288 -27.35 30.96 -18.45
CA PHE A 288 -27.86 32.34 -18.49
C PHE A 288 -27.85 32.97 -19.90
N ALA A 289 -27.06 32.43 -20.84
CA ALA A 289 -27.07 32.90 -22.24
C ALA A 289 -28.19 32.25 -23.07
N GLU A 290 -28.80 31.18 -22.58
CA GLU A 290 -29.91 30.45 -23.23
C GLU A 290 -31.30 30.85 -22.71
N ILE A 291 -31.38 31.74 -21.72
CA ILE A 291 -32.62 32.32 -21.15
C ILE A 291 -32.79 33.75 -21.65
#